data_AF-A0A3D4I4P0-F1
#
_entry.id   AF-A0A3D4I4P0-F1
#
_cell.length_a   1.000
_cell.length_b   1.000
_cell.length_c   1.000
_cell.angle_alpha   90.00
_cell.angle_beta   90.00
_cell.angle_gamma   90.00
#
_symmetry.space_group_name_H-M   'P 1'
#
loop_
_entity.id
_entity.type
_entity.pdbx_description
1 polymer ?
#
loop_
_entity_poly.entity_id
_entity_poly.type
_entity_poly.pdbx_seq_one_letter_code
_entity_poly.pdbx_strand_id
1 'polypeptide(L)' 'MLRGVSHEDAVKLIISIFGRIASYKGEIPGAKIEECGNYLDHDLDGAVSEAKKFLKVIQGWNAEKLKYPS' A
#
# COMPACT_ATOMS: atom_id res chain seq x y z
N MET A 1 -3.47 -3.62 14.51
CA MET A 1 -2.37 -3.64 13.52
C MET A 1 -1.44 -2.42 13.62
N LEU A 2 -1.87 -1.24 14.10
CA LEU A 2 -0.98 -0.08 14.32
C LEU A 2 -1.19 0.60 15.69
N ARG A 3 -1.37 -0.18 16.77
CA ARG A 3 -1.63 0.39 18.10
C ARG A 3 -0.40 1.16 18.60
N GLY A 4 -0.59 2.40 19.06
CA GLY A 4 0.46 3.24 19.62
C GLY A 4 1.35 3.96 18.60
N VAL A 5 1.06 3.85 17.29
CA VAL A 5 1.78 4.56 16.23
C VAL A 5 1.18 5.96 16.07
N SER A 6 2.04 6.98 15.94
CA SER A 6 1.59 8.35 15.65
C SER A 6 0.97 8.45 14.26
N HIS A 7 0.14 9.47 14.02
CA HIS A 7 -0.44 9.70 12.70
C HIS A 7 0.64 10.00 11.66
N GLU A 8 1.67 10.76 12.05
CA GLU A 8 2.82 11.11 11.24
C GLU A 8 3.59 9.87 10.78
N ASP A 9 3.87 8.94 11.71
CA ASP A 9 4.60 7.72 11.41
C ASP A 9 3.75 6.76 10.57
N ALA A 10 2.44 6.69 10.83
CA ALA A 10 1.52 5.90 10.02
C ALA A 10 1.49 6.41 8.56
N VAL A 11 1.39 7.73 8.34
CA VAL A 11 1.40 8.31 6.99
C VAL A 11 2.73 8.03 6.27
N LYS A 12 3.87 8.23 6.94
CA LYS A 12 5.19 7.92 6.37
C LYS A 12 5.32 6.45 6.01
N LEU A 13 4.83 5.56 6.87
CA LEU A 13 4.84 4.11 6.64
C LEU A 13 4.02 3.73 5.40
N ILE A 14 2.80 4.25 5.27
CA ILE A 14 1.94 3.97 4.12
C ILE A 14 2.57 4.47 2.82
N ILE A 15 3.11 5.70 2.79
CA ILE A 15 3.80 6.23 1.60
C ILE A 15 4.98 5.34 1.21
N SER A 16 5.78 4.91 2.19
CA SER A 16 6.91 3.99 1.97
C SER A 16 6.47 2.64 1.41
N ILE A 17 5.41 2.05 1.95
CA ILE A 17 4.85 0.77 1.48
C ILE A 17 4.37 0.89 0.03
N PHE A 18 3.62 1.94 -0.30
CA PHE A 18 3.17 2.17 -1.68
C PHE A 18 4.35 2.37 -2.64
N GLY A 19 5.42 3.03 -2.19
CA GLY A 19 6.68 3.10 -2.94
C GLY A 19 7.27 1.72 -3.25
N ARG A 20 7.29 0.83 -2.25
CA ARG A 20 7.78 -0.55 -2.41
C ARG A 20 6.90 -1.38 -3.35
N ILE A 21 5.57 -1.27 -3.23
CA ILE A 21 4.62 -1.95 -4.13
C ILE A 21 4.79 -1.44 -5.56
N ALA A 22 4.92 -0.12 -5.76
CA ALA A 22 5.09 0.50 -7.06
C ALA A 22 6.37 0.08 -7.81
N SER A 23 7.36 -0.47 -7.10
CA SER A 23 8.59 -1.02 -7.69
C SER A 23 8.72 -2.54 -7.53
N TYR A 24 7.69 -3.21 -7.01
CA TYR A 24 7.77 -4.63 -6.68
C TYR A 24 7.89 -5.48 -7.94
N LYS A 25 8.68 -6.55 -7.83
CA LYS A 25 8.89 -7.57 -8.84
C LYS A 25 9.08 -8.91 -8.14
N GLY A 26 8.72 -9.99 -8.81
CA GLY A 26 8.84 -11.35 -8.29
C GLY A 26 7.49 -11.95 -7.93
N GLU A 27 7.52 -13.05 -7.19
CA GLU A 27 6.32 -13.77 -6.78
C GLU A 27 5.55 -13.00 -5.71
N ILE A 28 4.22 -12.96 -5.81
CA ILE A 28 3.37 -12.40 -4.75
C ILE A 28 3.41 -13.37 -3.54
N PRO A 29 3.86 -12.93 -2.36
CA PRO A 29 3.90 -13.80 -1.19
C PRO A 29 2.49 -14.28 -0.81
N GLY A 30 2.34 -15.57 -0.56
CA GLY A 30 1.06 -16.17 -0.18
C GLY A 30 0.08 -16.38 -1.34
N ALA A 31 0.48 -16.17 -2.59
CA ALA A 31 -0.38 -16.35 -3.76
C ALA A 31 -0.39 -17.78 -4.32
N LYS A 32 0.18 -18.76 -3.62
CA LYS A 32 0.16 -20.16 -4.05
C LYS A 32 -1.15 -20.85 -3.67
N ILE A 33 -1.45 -21.96 -4.34
CA ILE A 33 -2.69 -22.73 -4.15
C ILE A 33 -2.86 -23.22 -2.71
N GLU A 34 -1.76 -23.58 -2.05
CA GLU A 34 -1.74 -24.05 -0.67
C GLU A 34 -1.81 -22.92 0.37
N GLU A 35 -1.68 -21.66 -0.05
CA GLU A 35 -1.62 -20.47 0.83
C GLU A 35 -2.85 -19.56 0.68
N CYS A 36 -3.48 -19.51 -0.50
CA CYS A 36 -4.60 -18.62 -0.81
C CYS A 36 -5.79 -19.38 -1.41
N GLY A 37 -6.95 -19.27 -0.76
CA GLY A 37 -8.21 -19.83 -1.26
C GLY A 37 -8.70 -19.24 -2.59
N ASN A 38 -8.11 -18.13 -3.04
CA ASN A 38 -8.42 -17.46 -4.31
C ASN A 38 -7.14 -17.19 -5.15
N TYR A 39 -6.20 -18.14 -5.17
CA TYR A 39 -4.87 -17.97 -5.78
C TYR A 39 -4.86 -17.59 -7.27
N LEU A 40 -5.96 -17.80 -8.00
CA LEU A 40 -6.08 -17.48 -9.42
C LEU A 40 -6.39 -15.99 -9.70
N ASP A 41 -6.78 -15.22 -8.68
CA ASP A 41 -7.28 -13.84 -8.82
C ASP A 41 -6.21 -12.79 -8.45
N HIS A 42 -4.95 -13.09 -8.73
CA HIS A 42 -3.83 -12.21 -8.45
C HIS A 42 -3.30 -11.56 -9.74
N ASP A 43 -3.15 -10.23 -9.71
CA ASP A 43 -2.57 -9.42 -10.80
C ASP A 43 -1.48 -8.49 -10.24
N LEU A 44 -0.21 -8.89 -10.43
CA LEU A 44 0.93 -8.09 -9.96
C LEU A 44 1.06 -6.77 -10.74
N ASP A 45 0.90 -6.82 -12.07
CA ASP A 45 1.10 -5.66 -12.92
C ASP A 45 0.01 -4.60 -12.66
N GLY A 46 -1.23 -5.04 -12.46
CA GLY A 46 -2.33 -4.21 -12.00
C GLY A 46 -2.04 -3.56 -10.65
N ALA A 47 -1.61 -4.35 -9.65
CA ALA A 47 -1.26 -3.83 -8.32
C ALA A 47 -0.12 -2.79 -8.36
N VAL A 48 0.93 -3.04 -9.14
CA VAL A 48 2.05 -2.11 -9.36
C VAL A 48 1.56 -0.81 -10.02
N SER A 49 0.72 -0.93 -11.05
CA SER A 49 0.13 0.21 -11.76
C SER A 49 -0.71 1.07 -10.82
N GLU A 50 -1.62 0.46 -10.04
CA GLU A 50 -2.47 1.20 -9.09
C GLU A 50 -1.65 1.83 -7.96
N ALA A 51 -0.63 1.14 -7.45
CA ALA A 51 0.25 1.72 -6.44
C ALA A 51 1.00 2.96 -6.95
N LYS A 52 1.47 2.96 -8.21
CA LYS A 52 2.09 4.15 -8.83
C LYS A 52 1.12 5.31 -8.96
N LYS A 53 -0.14 5.04 -9.32
CA LYS A 53 -1.18 6.07 -9.41
C LYS A 53 -1.47 6.68 -8.04
N PHE A 54 -1.70 5.84 -7.03
CA PHE A 54 -2.03 6.30 -5.69
C PHE A 54 -0.86 7.02 -5.01
N LEU A 55 0.38 6.56 -5.20
CA LEU A 55 1.57 7.21 -4.64
C LEU A 55 1.67 8.68 -5.05
N LYS A 56 1.32 9.02 -6.31
CA LYS A 56 1.28 10.42 -6.78
C LYS A 56 0.26 11.28 -6.01
N VAL A 57 -0.84 10.68 -5.56
CA VAL A 57 -1.88 11.34 -4.76
C VAL A 57 -1.40 11.57 -3.33
N ILE A 58 -0.74 10.58 -2.72
CA ILE A 58 -0.39 10.60 -1.30
C ILE A 58 1.00 11.14 -0.97
N GLN A 59 1.90 11.33 -1.96
CA GLN A 59 3.29 11.74 -1.72
C GLN A 59 3.47 13.01 -0.87
N GLY A 60 2.49 13.91 -0.86
CA GLY A 60 2.49 15.15 -0.07
C GLY A 60 1.52 15.14 1.12
N TRP A 61 1.13 13.97 1.61
CA TRP A 61 0.26 13.84 2.78
C TRP A 61 1.04 13.98 4.10
N ASN A 62 0.35 14.49 5.11
CA ASN A 62 0.80 14.60 6.50
C ASN A 62 -0.41 14.45 7.44
N ALA A 63 -0.18 14.45 8.75
CA ALA A 63 -1.24 14.22 9.74
C ALA A 63 -2.37 15.29 9.69
N GLU A 64 -2.06 16.53 9.31
CA GLU A 64 -3.07 17.59 9.20
C GLU A 64 -4.10 17.31 8.10
N LYS A 65 -3.67 16.72 6.97
CA LYS A 65 -4.57 16.31 5.88
C LYS A 65 -5.49 15.14 6.23
N LEU A 66 -5.32 14.52 7.40
CA LEU A 66 -6.22 13.46 7.87
C LEU A 66 -7.48 14.02 8.56
N LYS A 67 -7.49 15.32 8.88
CA LYS A 67 -8.64 15.98 9.50
C LYS A 67 -9.70 16.27 8.45
N TYR A 68 -10.94 15.85 8.69
CA TYR A 68 -12.06 16.21 7.83
C TYR A 68 -12.35 17.72 7.91
N PRO A 69 -12.70 18.37 6.79
CA PRO A 69 -13.19 19.74 6.81
C PRO A 69 -14.49 19.84 7.64
N SER A 70 -14.67 20.96 8.33
CA SER A 70 -15.91 21.34 9.02
C SER A 70 -16.99 21.80 8.05
#